data_AF-A0A5T1VQG9-F1
#
_entry.id   AF-A0A5T1VQG9-F1
#
_cell.length_a   1.000
_cell.length_b   1.000
_cell.length_c   1.000
_cell.angle_alpha   90.00
_cell.angle_beta   90.00
_cell.angle_gamma   90.00
#
_symmetry.space_group_name_H-M   'P 1'
#
loop_
_entity.id
_entity.type
_entity.pdbx_description
1 polymer ?
#
loop_
_entity_poly.entity_id
_entity_poly.type
_entity_poly.pdbx_seq_one_letter_code
_entity_poly.pdbx_strand_id
1 'polypeptide(L)'
;HSLGAFNDCYQDYINFNDEKYPYIFIVGFKISSFLGDLKRAQYLKLILLKNKNNTEKDLLLRYLTNDCFSAVGYVKSDIRYQLGNALIKMEIIKTFQILYREKKQNKLLREHPIGNLDLKSCSDYYESLECKKHLSYQLGDLILKAHQNRYKGAYFILPYKIYMLYKNFKYKKGK
;
A
#
# COMPACT_ATOMS: atom_id res chain seq x y z
N HIS A 1 -1.52 26.21 -26.01
CA HIS A 1 -1.08 24.80 -25.95
C HIS A 1 -2.19 23.94 -26.55
N SER A 2 -2.01 23.47 -27.78
CA SER A 2 -3.11 22.91 -28.57
C SER A 2 -3.49 21.51 -28.10
N LEU A 3 -4.80 21.24 -28.00
CA LEU A 3 -5.35 19.91 -27.73
C LEU A 3 -5.00 18.88 -28.81
N GLY A 4 -4.48 19.31 -29.97
CA GLY A 4 -4.14 18.43 -31.09
C GLY A 4 -3.10 17.37 -30.72
N ALA A 5 -1.99 17.78 -30.08
CA ALA A 5 -0.94 16.84 -29.68
C ALA A 5 -1.43 15.79 -28.66
N PHE A 6 -2.37 16.16 -27.79
CA PHE A 6 -2.99 15.20 -26.86
C PHE A 6 -3.94 14.25 -27.59
N ASN A 7 -4.75 14.76 -28.51
CA ASN A 7 -5.70 13.97 -29.28
C ASN A 7 -4.99 12.94 -30.15
N ASP A 8 -3.87 13.30 -30.79
CA ASP A 8 -3.10 12.39 -31.63
C ASP A 8 -2.46 11.27 -30.79
N CYS A 9 -1.84 11.61 -29.65
CA CYS A 9 -1.33 10.60 -28.71
C CYS A 9 -2.43 9.71 -28.11
N TYR A 10 -3.65 10.25 -27.94
CA TYR A 10 -4.80 9.51 -27.40
C TYR A 10 -5.43 8.56 -28.43
N GLN A 11 -5.48 8.95 -29.70
CA GLN A 11 -5.92 8.07 -30.79
C GLN A 11 -4.91 6.97 -31.07
N ASP A 12 -3.61 7.28 -31.06
CA ASP A 12 -2.55 6.26 -31.12
C ASP A 12 -2.66 5.25 -29.98
N TYR A 13 -3.03 5.72 -28.78
CA TYR A 13 -3.28 4.89 -27.61
C TYR A 13 -4.49 3.95 -27.77
N ILE A 14 -5.62 4.44 -28.29
CA ILE A 14 -6.83 3.61 -28.51
C ILE A 14 -6.60 2.54 -29.60
N ASN A 15 -5.80 2.86 -30.60
CA ASN A 15 -5.62 2.00 -31.77
C ASN A 15 -4.51 0.94 -31.61
N PHE A 16 -3.76 0.94 -30.51
CA PHE A 16 -2.65 0.01 -30.30
C PHE A 16 -3.00 -1.13 -29.34
N ASN A 17 -2.49 -2.33 -29.65
CA ASN A 17 -2.73 -3.56 -28.87
C ASN A 17 -1.95 -3.57 -27.53
N ASP A 18 -2.61 -4.04 -26.47
CA ASP A 18 -2.45 -3.71 -25.04
C ASP A 18 -1.13 -4.15 -24.33
N GLU A 19 -0.19 -4.80 -25.00
CA GLU A 19 1.04 -5.33 -24.35
C GLU A 19 2.21 -4.32 -24.29
N LYS A 20 2.08 -3.14 -24.93
CA LYS A 20 3.23 -2.28 -25.28
C LYS A 20 3.22 -0.85 -24.74
N TYR A 21 2.36 -0.48 -23.79
CA TYR A 21 2.31 0.88 -23.21
C TYR A 21 2.97 0.97 -21.82
N PRO A 22 4.31 1.10 -21.73
CA PRO A 22 5.00 1.31 -20.46
C PRO A 22 4.49 2.57 -19.75
N TYR A 23 4.00 3.58 -20.48
CA TYR A 23 3.51 4.84 -19.93
C TYR A 23 2.34 4.66 -18.94
N ILE A 24 1.42 3.73 -19.16
CA ILE A 24 0.32 3.47 -18.21
C ILE A 24 0.87 2.90 -16.90
N PHE A 25 1.81 1.96 -17.00
CA PHE A 25 2.47 1.38 -15.84
C PHE A 25 3.36 2.42 -15.12
N ILE A 26 4.01 3.32 -15.85
CA ILE A 26 4.78 4.45 -15.27
C ILE A 26 3.85 5.41 -14.54
N VAL A 27 2.74 5.82 -15.15
CA VAL A 27 1.75 6.71 -14.54
C VAL A 27 1.12 6.04 -13.31
N GLY A 28 0.71 4.78 -13.44
CA GLY A 28 0.19 3.99 -12.34
C GLY A 28 1.20 3.81 -11.21
N PHE A 29 2.48 3.63 -11.54
CA PHE A 29 3.58 3.59 -10.58
C PHE A 29 3.72 4.92 -9.83
N LYS A 30 3.72 6.05 -10.54
CA LYS A 30 3.81 7.40 -9.93
C LYS A 30 2.61 7.69 -9.04
N ILE A 31 1.39 7.42 -9.49
CA ILE A 31 0.16 7.60 -8.69
C ILE A 31 0.21 6.71 -7.44
N SER A 32 0.55 5.43 -7.59
CA SER A 32 0.62 4.51 -6.45
C SER A 32 1.70 4.94 -5.45
N SER A 33 2.84 5.41 -5.94
CA SER A 33 3.92 5.95 -5.11
C SER A 33 3.48 7.21 -4.36
N PHE A 34 2.81 8.14 -5.04
CA PHE A 34 2.28 9.37 -4.45
C PHE A 34 1.22 9.09 -3.37
N LEU A 35 0.33 8.14 -3.61
CA LEU A 35 -0.70 7.72 -2.64
C LEU A 35 -0.13 6.86 -1.50
N GLY A 36 1.16 6.52 -1.53
CA GLY A 36 1.82 5.67 -0.55
C GLY A 36 1.51 4.17 -0.67
N ASP A 37 0.80 3.70 -1.71
CA ASP A 37 0.56 2.27 -1.98
C ASP A 37 1.81 1.64 -2.61
N LEU A 38 2.88 1.51 -1.82
CA LEU A 38 4.19 1.08 -2.32
C LEU A 38 4.21 -0.38 -2.77
N LYS A 39 3.35 -1.24 -2.19
CA LYS A 39 3.18 -2.62 -2.69
C LYS A 39 2.69 -2.60 -4.14
N ARG A 40 1.68 -1.79 -4.45
CA ARG A 40 1.18 -1.65 -5.82
C ARG A 40 2.20 -1.00 -6.73
N ALA A 41 2.90 0.03 -6.26
CA ALA A 41 3.97 0.66 -7.04
C ALA A 41 5.06 -0.36 -7.40
N GLN A 42 5.57 -1.12 -6.43
CA GLN A 42 6.58 -2.14 -6.67
C GLN A 42 6.08 -3.25 -7.61
N TYR A 43 4.83 -3.69 -7.48
CA TYR A 43 4.23 -4.64 -8.43
C TYR A 43 4.24 -4.11 -9.86
N LEU A 44 3.80 -2.87 -10.08
CA LEU A 44 3.80 -2.24 -11.41
C LEU A 44 5.22 -2.08 -11.96
N LYS A 45 6.19 -1.72 -11.10
CA LYS A 45 7.62 -1.67 -11.45
C LYS A 45 8.12 -3.04 -11.90
N LEU A 46 7.80 -4.12 -11.18
CA LEU A 46 8.21 -5.48 -11.54
C LEU A 46 7.63 -5.92 -12.88
N ILE A 47 6.34 -5.65 -13.13
CA ILE A 47 5.71 -5.95 -14.42
C ILE A 47 6.38 -5.19 -15.55
N LEU A 48 6.64 -3.91 -15.36
CA LEU A 48 7.20 -3.06 -16.40
C LEU A 48 8.65 -3.42 -16.74
N LEU A 49 9.43 -3.89 -15.76
CA LEU A 49 10.79 -4.38 -15.96
C LEU A 49 10.84 -5.84 -16.47
N LYS A 50 9.71 -6.56 -16.44
CA LYS A 50 9.60 -7.94 -16.91
C LYS A 50 9.90 -7.99 -18.41
N ASN A 51 10.72 -8.95 -18.82
CA ASN A 51 11.08 -9.20 -20.23
C ASN A 51 11.79 -8.04 -20.96
N LYS A 52 12.29 -7.02 -20.24
CA LYS A 52 13.10 -5.92 -20.80
C LYS A 52 14.59 -6.26 -20.80
N ASN A 53 15.33 -5.77 -21.80
CA ASN A 53 16.79 -5.86 -21.83
C ASN A 53 17.43 -4.94 -20.78
N ASN A 54 18.73 -5.10 -20.51
CA ASN A 54 19.41 -4.37 -19.44
C ASN A 54 19.43 -2.84 -19.67
N THR A 55 19.63 -2.40 -20.91
CA THR A 55 19.67 -0.97 -21.27
C THR A 55 18.31 -0.29 -21.09
N GLU A 56 17.23 -0.96 -21.51
CA GLU A 56 15.86 -0.48 -21.30
C GLU A 56 15.49 -0.45 -19.83
N LYS A 57 15.91 -1.46 -19.06
CA LYS A 57 15.72 -1.48 -17.61
C LYS A 57 16.39 -0.29 -16.95
N ASP A 58 17.64 0.02 -17.30
CA ASP A 58 18.37 1.17 -16.73
C ASP A 58 17.70 2.50 -17.07
N LEU A 59 17.27 2.69 -18.32
CA LEU A 59 16.49 3.86 -18.75
C LEU A 59 15.19 4.00 -17.95
N LEU A 60 14.41 2.92 -17.85
CA LEU A 60 13.16 2.92 -17.09
C LEU A 60 13.41 3.14 -15.59
N LEU A 61 14.48 2.57 -15.05
CA LEU A 61 14.83 2.74 -13.64
C LEU A 61 15.10 4.21 -13.32
N ARG A 62 15.73 5.00 -14.20
CA ARG A 62 15.90 6.46 -14.02
C ARG A 62 14.57 7.23 -13.93
N TYR A 63 13.50 6.74 -14.57
CA TYR A 63 12.17 7.33 -14.47
C TYR A 63 11.35 6.79 -13.29
N LEU A 64 11.71 5.61 -12.80
CA LEU A 64 11.05 4.89 -11.70
C LEU A 64 11.80 4.99 -10.38
N THR A 65 12.97 5.64 -10.36
CA THR A 65 13.63 6.10 -9.14
C THR A 65 12.77 7.21 -8.58
N ASN A 66 11.79 6.80 -7.80
CA ASN A 66 11.19 7.65 -6.81
C ASN A 66 12.00 7.43 -5.54
N ASP A 67 12.65 8.50 -5.08
CA ASP A 67 12.96 8.67 -3.67
C ASP A 67 11.76 8.17 -2.88
N CYS A 68 12.03 7.43 -1.81
CA CYS A 68 11.00 6.97 -0.90
C CYS A 68 10.19 8.21 -0.45
N PHE A 69 9.04 8.49 -1.10
CA PHE A 69 8.40 9.80 -1.04
C PHE A 69 7.88 10.12 0.36
N SER A 70 7.36 9.08 1.04
CA SER A 70 6.92 9.18 2.42
C SER A 70 6.76 7.79 3.05
N ALA A 71 7.60 7.47 4.03
CA ALA A 71 7.47 6.31 4.88
C ALA A 71 6.22 6.42 5.76
N VAL A 72 5.85 7.64 6.16
CA VAL A 72 4.57 7.91 6.84
C VAL A 72 3.39 7.55 5.95
N GLY A 73 3.43 7.96 4.68
CA GLY A 73 2.43 7.63 3.66
C GLY A 73 2.29 6.12 3.49
N TYR A 74 3.40 5.39 3.45
CA TYR A 74 3.40 3.94 3.44
C TYR A 74 2.74 3.32 4.69
N VAL A 75 3.07 3.82 5.89
CA VAL A 75 2.45 3.32 7.12
C VAL A 75 0.95 3.61 7.14
N LYS A 76 0.51 4.76 6.62
CA LYS A 76 -0.91 5.12 6.52
C LYS A 76 -1.66 4.33 5.44
N SER A 77 -0.98 3.90 4.38
CA SER A 77 -1.56 3.04 3.35
C SER A 77 -1.58 1.56 3.77
N ASP A 78 -0.78 1.16 4.76
CA ASP A 78 -0.78 -0.18 5.33
C ASP A 78 -2.19 -0.57 5.82
N ILE A 79 -2.58 -1.81 5.52
CA ILE A 79 -3.86 -2.37 5.94
C ILE A 79 -4.12 -2.21 7.44
N ARG A 80 -3.08 -2.34 8.28
CA ARG A 80 -3.22 -2.19 9.74
C ARG A 80 -3.70 -0.79 10.09
N TYR A 81 -3.11 0.23 9.49
CA TYR A 81 -3.56 1.59 9.73
C TYR A 81 -5.00 1.80 9.24
N GLN A 82 -5.31 1.31 8.02
CA GLN A 82 -6.64 1.45 7.43
C GLN A 82 -7.73 0.75 8.26
N LEU A 83 -7.47 -0.48 8.72
CA LEU A 83 -8.42 -1.26 9.53
C LEU A 83 -8.71 -0.59 10.86
N GLY A 84 -7.68 -0.17 11.60
CA GLY A 84 -7.95 0.47 12.89
C GLY A 84 -8.52 1.88 12.75
N ASN A 85 -8.18 2.61 11.68
CA ASN A 85 -8.84 3.89 11.39
C ASN A 85 -10.34 3.69 11.06
N ALA A 86 -10.68 2.67 10.26
CA ALA A 86 -12.07 2.32 10.00
C ALA A 86 -12.80 1.90 11.28
N LEU A 87 -12.14 1.12 12.16
CA LEU A 87 -12.71 0.72 13.45
C LEU A 87 -12.99 1.93 14.36
N ILE A 88 -12.03 2.87 14.48
CA ILE A 88 -12.20 4.09 15.30
C ILE A 88 -13.37 4.92 14.79
N LYS A 89 -13.57 4.98 13.47
CA LYS A 89 -14.70 5.66 12.83
C LYS A 89 -16.00 4.85 12.83
N MET A 90 -15.99 3.64 13.40
CA MET A 90 -17.11 2.69 13.39
C MET A 90 -17.60 2.32 11.97
N GLU A 91 -16.72 2.39 10.97
CA GLU A 91 -16.98 2.03 9.58
C GLU A 91 -16.89 0.50 9.38
N ILE A 92 -17.87 -0.24 9.89
CA ILE A 92 -17.87 -1.72 9.88
C ILE A 92 -17.82 -2.27 8.46
N ILE A 93 -18.66 -1.74 7.55
CA ILE A 93 -18.72 -2.17 6.13
C ILE A 93 -17.35 -2.01 5.47
N LYS A 94 -16.69 -0.87 5.69
CA LYS A 94 -15.37 -0.57 5.14
C LYS A 94 -14.29 -1.51 5.67
N THR A 95 -14.39 -1.90 6.94
CA THR A 95 -13.48 -2.89 7.55
C THR A 95 -13.51 -4.21 6.78
N PHE A 96 -14.71 -4.71 6.44
CA PHE A 96 -14.86 -5.91 5.62
C PHE A 96 -14.34 -5.71 4.19
N GLN A 97 -14.61 -4.56 3.56
CA GLN A 97 -14.09 -4.23 2.23
C GLN A 97 -12.56 -4.23 2.18
N ILE A 98 -11.90 -3.67 3.21
CA ILE A 98 -10.44 -3.66 3.34
C ILE A 98 -9.89 -5.09 3.43
N LEU A 99 -10.47 -5.93 4.30
CA LEU A 99 -10.05 -7.34 4.44
C LEU A 99 -10.23 -8.13 3.13
N TYR A 100 -11.33 -7.89 2.42
CA TYR A 100 -11.57 -8.53 1.12
C TYR A 100 -10.53 -8.09 0.07
N ARG A 101 -10.25 -6.79 -0.04
CA ARG A 101 -9.24 -6.25 -0.97
C ARG A 101 -7.85 -6.84 -0.70
N GLU A 102 -7.45 -6.92 0.56
CA GLU A 102 -6.15 -7.48 0.95
C GLU A 102 -6.01 -8.95 0.58
N LYS A 103 -7.07 -9.75 0.78
CA LYS A 103 -7.09 -11.16 0.35
C LYS A 103 -6.84 -11.27 -1.17
N LYS A 104 -7.50 -10.42 -1.97
CA LYS A 104 -7.31 -10.37 -3.42
C LYS A 104 -5.90 -9.93 -3.80
N GLN A 105 -5.38 -8.86 -3.18
CA GLN A 105 -4.02 -8.38 -3.42
C GLN A 105 -2.97 -9.43 -3.06
N ASN A 106 -3.07 -10.07 -1.90
CA ASN A 106 -2.13 -11.10 -1.46
C ASN A 106 -2.11 -12.33 -2.39
N LYS A 107 -3.22 -12.63 -3.09
CA LYS A 107 -3.21 -13.66 -4.14
C LYS A 107 -2.32 -13.25 -5.31
N LEU A 108 -2.46 -12.02 -5.81
CA LEU A 108 -1.65 -11.48 -6.91
C LEU A 108 -0.16 -11.36 -6.55
N LEU A 109 0.13 -10.95 -5.31
CA LEU A 109 1.51 -10.79 -4.82
C LEU A 109 2.23 -12.13 -4.61
N ARG A 110 1.52 -13.23 -4.42
CA ARG A 110 2.13 -14.57 -4.39
C ARG A 110 2.65 -14.98 -5.77
N GLU A 111 1.97 -14.57 -6.83
CA GLU A 111 2.37 -14.86 -8.21
C GLU A 111 3.54 -13.96 -8.66
N HIS A 112 3.70 -12.79 -8.02
CA HIS A 112 4.73 -11.80 -8.33
C HIS A 112 5.38 -11.30 -7.04
N PRO A 113 6.31 -12.07 -6.44
CA PRO A 113 6.89 -11.73 -5.14
C PRO A 113 7.66 -10.42 -5.22
N ILE A 114 7.25 -9.47 -4.39
CA ILE A 114 7.90 -8.17 -4.29
C ILE A 114 9.06 -8.26 -3.29
N GLY A 115 10.24 -7.77 -3.68
CA GLY A 115 11.38 -7.66 -2.78
C GLY A 115 11.14 -6.69 -1.63
N ASN A 116 11.89 -6.85 -0.54
CA ASN A 116 11.77 -5.99 0.63
C ASN A 116 12.01 -4.52 0.24
N LEU A 117 11.07 -3.66 0.64
CA LEU A 117 11.16 -2.24 0.42
C LEU A 117 12.07 -1.59 1.49
N ASP A 118 13.11 -0.89 1.06
CA ASP A 118 13.99 -0.17 1.99
C ASP A 118 13.41 1.21 2.37
N LEU A 119 12.54 1.20 3.39
CA LEU A 119 11.93 2.40 3.94
C LEU A 119 12.91 3.30 4.70
N LYS A 120 14.13 2.83 5.03
CA LYS A 120 15.12 3.63 5.78
C LYS A 120 15.68 4.79 4.96
N SER A 121 15.59 4.68 3.63
CA SER A 121 15.99 5.72 2.69
C SER A 121 15.04 6.92 2.64
N CYS A 122 13.81 6.79 3.16
CA CYS A 122 12.84 7.89 3.27
C CYS A 122 13.29 8.91 4.33
N SER A 123 13.16 10.21 4.03
CA SER A 123 13.48 11.29 4.98
C SER A 123 12.61 11.28 6.24
N ASP A 124 11.33 10.89 6.11
CA ASP A 124 10.33 10.79 7.18
C ASP A 124 10.29 9.39 7.84
N TYR A 125 11.35 8.60 7.71
CA TYR A 125 11.41 7.24 8.25
C TYR A 125 11.11 7.19 9.76
N TYR A 126 11.69 8.09 10.56
CA TYR A 126 11.47 8.12 12.01
C TYR A 126 10.01 8.48 12.36
N GLU A 127 9.40 9.40 11.64
CA GLU A 127 7.98 9.75 11.80
C GLU A 127 7.07 8.55 11.47
N SER A 128 7.47 7.71 10.51
CA SER A 128 6.76 6.47 10.19
C SER A 128 6.77 5.48 11.35
N LEU A 129 7.86 5.43 12.14
CA LEU A 129 7.94 4.58 13.32
C LEU A 129 6.99 5.07 14.42
N GLU A 130 6.86 6.38 14.60
CA GLU A 130 5.86 6.96 15.49
C GLU A 130 4.43 6.65 15.01
N CYS A 131 4.16 6.74 13.71
CA CYS A 131 2.87 6.38 13.14
C CYS A 131 2.47 4.92 13.43
N LYS A 132 3.43 3.98 13.47
CA LYS A 132 3.18 2.58 13.85
C LYS A 132 2.82 2.41 15.33
N LYS A 133 3.18 3.36 16.19
CA LYS A 133 2.81 3.38 17.61
C LYS A 133 1.39 3.93 17.84
N HIS A 134 0.77 4.56 16.84
CA HIS A 134 -0.58 5.09 16.97
C HIS A 134 -1.61 4.00 17.26
N LEU A 135 -2.64 4.36 18.03
CA LEU A 135 -3.72 3.46 18.40
C LEU A 135 -4.40 2.83 17.17
N SER A 136 -4.63 3.61 16.11
CA SER A 136 -5.21 3.11 14.85
C SER A 136 -4.39 1.96 14.26
N TYR A 137 -3.07 2.10 14.21
CA TYR A 137 -2.21 1.05 13.65
C TYR A 137 -2.23 -0.21 14.52
N GLN A 138 -2.15 -0.05 15.84
CA GLN A 138 -2.16 -1.18 16.79
C GLN A 138 -3.52 -1.91 16.80
N LEU A 139 -4.63 -1.19 16.70
CA LEU A 139 -5.97 -1.78 16.60
C LEU A 139 -6.13 -2.60 15.32
N GLY A 140 -5.71 -2.06 14.18
CA GLY A 140 -5.82 -2.83 12.93
C GLY A 140 -4.88 -4.03 12.88
N ASP A 141 -3.73 -3.98 13.55
CA ASP A 141 -2.88 -5.17 13.74
C ASP A 141 -3.59 -6.28 14.55
N LEU A 142 -4.31 -5.92 15.62
CA LEU A 142 -5.14 -6.88 16.36
C LEU A 142 -6.25 -7.48 15.50
N ILE A 143 -6.97 -6.64 14.74
CA ILE A 143 -8.03 -7.09 13.83
C ILE A 143 -7.46 -8.04 12.77
N LEU A 144 -6.36 -7.67 12.14
CA LEU A 144 -5.73 -8.46 11.08
C LEU A 144 -5.27 -9.82 11.61
N LYS A 145 -4.61 -9.86 12.78
CA LYS A 145 -4.20 -11.10 13.44
C LYS A 145 -5.39 -11.98 13.82
N ALA A 146 -6.48 -11.37 14.31
CA ALA A 146 -7.72 -12.09 14.61
C ALA A 146 -8.36 -12.67 13.35
N HIS A 147 -8.37 -11.91 12.25
CA HIS A 147 -8.89 -12.37 10.96
C HIS A 147 -8.09 -13.55 10.41
N GLN A 148 -6.75 -13.49 10.45
CA GLN A 148 -5.87 -14.57 10.01
C GLN A 148 -6.05 -15.84 10.86
N ASN A 149 -6.32 -15.68 12.15
CA ASN A 149 -6.52 -16.79 13.09
C ASN A 149 -8.00 -17.01 13.44
N ARG A 150 -8.93 -16.62 12.55
CA ARG A 150 -10.37 -16.69 12.82
C ARG A 150 -10.84 -18.10 13.19
N TYR A 151 -10.25 -19.11 12.56
CA TYR A 151 -10.53 -20.53 12.79
C TYR A 151 -9.99 -21.07 14.11
N LYS A 152 -9.09 -20.32 14.78
CA LYS A 152 -8.53 -20.65 16.10
C LYS A 152 -9.27 -19.92 17.23
N GLY A 153 -10.48 -19.43 16.97
CA GLY A 153 -11.27 -18.67 17.95
C GLY A 153 -10.74 -17.27 18.26
N ALA A 154 -9.81 -16.73 17.46
CA ALA A 154 -9.17 -15.44 17.76
C ALA A 154 -10.14 -14.25 17.82
N TYR A 155 -11.30 -14.34 17.16
CA TYR A 155 -12.36 -13.33 17.26
C TYR A 155 -13.03 -13.29 18.63
N PHE A 156 -13.14 -14.41 19.35
CA PHE A 156 -13.76 -14.44 20.69
C PHE A 156 -12.94 -13.63 21.71
N ILE A 157 -11.62 -13.64 21.58
CA ILE A 157 -10.70 -12.94 22.49
C ILE A 157 -10.41 -11.50 22.02
N LEU A 158 -10.82 -11.13 20.80
CA LEU A 158 -10.53 -9.83 20.20
C LEU A 158 -11.08 -8.65 21.03
N PRO A 159 -12.33 -8.67 21.55
CA PRO A 159 -12.85 -7.57 22.38
C PRO A 159 -11.98 -7.31 23.62
N TYR A 160 -11.54 -8.38 24.30
CA TYR A 160 -10.65 -8.27 25.45
C TYR A 160 -9.29 -7.65 25.09
N LYS A 161 -8.69 -8.08 23.96
CA LYS A 161 -7.41 -7.51 23.48
C LYS A 161 -7.53 -6.03 23.13
N ILE A 162 -8.63 -5.62 22.50
CA ILE A 162 -8.92 -4.22 22.18
C ILE A 162 -9.05 -3.40 23.46
N TYR A 163 -9.80 -3.90 24.46
CA TYR A 163 -9.95 -3.24 25.75
C TYR A 163 -8.61 -3.04 26.46
N MET A 164 -7.78 -4.08 26.54
CA MET A 164 -6.46 -4.01 27.16
C MET A 164 -5.53 -3.02 26.44
N LEU A 165 -5.55 -3.01 25.10
CA LEU A 165 -4.78 -2.06 24.30
C LEU A 165 -5.20 -0.61 24.60
N TYR A 166 -6.50 -0.34 24.61
CA TYR A 166 -7.03 0.99 24.89
C TYR A 166 -6.69 1.46 26.32
N LYS A 167 -6.84 0.57 27.32
CA LYS A 167 -6.47 0.86 28.72
C LYS A 167 -5.00 1.27 28.84
N ASN A 168 -4.10 0.52 28.19
CA ASN A 168 -2.67 0.79 28.20
C ASN A 168 -2.33 2.10 27.46
N PHE A 169 -3.01 2.37 26.34
CA PHE A 169 -2.84 3.61 25.59
C PHE A 169 -3.24 4.84 26.41
N LYS A 170 -4.39 4.76 27.12
CA LYS A 170 -4.85 5.84 28.00
C LYS A 170 -3.89 6.08 29.18
N TYR A 171 -3.39 5.02 29.80
CA TYR A 171 -2.43 5.12 30.90
C TYR A 171 -1.12 5.80 30.47
N LYS A 172 -0.60 5.48 29.27
CA LYS A 172 0.61 6.11 28.71
C LYS A 172 0.43 7.58 28.34
N LYS A 173 -0.79 8.02 28.05
CA LYS A 173 -1.09 9.42 27.69
C LYS A 173 -1.31 10.32 28.91
N GLY A 174 -1.55 9.74 30.08
CA GLY A 174 -1.75 10.45 31.35
C GLY A 174 -0.49 10.52 32.23
N LYS A 175 0.64 10.01 31.76
CA LYS A 175 1.98 10.25 32.30
C LYS A 175 2.69 11.24 31.39
#